data_AF-A0A8H3JA33-F1
#
_entry.id   AF-A0A8H3JA33-F1
#
_cell.length_a   1.000
_cell.length_b   1.000
_cell.length_c   1.000
_cell.angle_alpha   90.00
_cell.angle_beta   90.00
_cell.angle_gamma   90.00
#
_symmetry.space_group_name_H-M   'P 1'
#
loop_
_entity.id
_entity.type
_entity.pdbx_description
1 polymer ?
#
loop_
_entity_poly.entity_id
_entity_poly.type
_entity_poly.pdbx_seq_one_letter_code
_entity_poly.pdbx_strand_id
1 'polypeptide(L)'
;MGVDPAAANRSLSTIRTELEYLRDSGLLNPAQFQSIMTQLPQPGGVPSNYIDPRYAQGPNYVNMPQLAQAAQDPGHPANPQHPQVRDVPRESEPFPE
;
A
#
# COMPACT_ATOMS: atom_id res chain seq x y z
N MET A 1 -9.84 -21.83 11.95
CA MET A 1 -9.88 -21.66 13.41
C MET A 1 -9.97 -20.16 13.65
N GLY A 2 -11.08 -19.65 14.17
CA GLY A 2 -11.22 -18.22 14.47
C GLY A 2 -10.36 -17.84 15.67
N VAL A 3 -9.91 -16.58 15.72
CA VAL A 3 -9.23 -16.03 16.89
C VAL A 3 -10.21 -15.97 18.06
N ASP A 4 -9.80 -16.42 19.27
CA ASP A 4 -10.59 -16.22 20.49
C ASP A 4 -10.67 -14.71 20.82
N PRO A 5 -11.88 -14.09 20.80
CA PRO A 5 -12.03 -12.66 21.05
C PRO A 5 -11.51 -12.24 22.43
N ALA A 6 -11.61 -13.10 23.44
CA ALA A 6 -11.14 -12.80 24.79
C ALA A 6 -9.61 -12.82 24.88
N ALA A 7 -8.95 -13.76 24.19
CA ALA A 7 -7.50 -13.75 24.02
C ALA A 7 -7.03 -12.52 23.24
N ALA A 8 -7.69 -12.17 22.13
CA ALA A 8 -7.34 -11.00 21.33
C ALA A 8 -7.43 -9.70 22.14
N ASN A 9 -8.51 -9.51 22.89
CA ASN A 9 -8.70 -8.31 23.71
C ASN A 9 -7.64 -8.18 24.81
N ARG A 10 -7.25 -9.28 25.46
CA ARG A 10 -6.17 -9.27 26.46
C ARG A 10 -4.84 -8.84 25.83
N SER A 11 -4.48 -9.44 24.70
CA SER A 11 -3.26 -9.07 23.98
C SER A 11 -3.25 -7.59 23.56
N LEU A 12 -4.38 -7.08 23.06
CA LEU A 12 -4.52 -5.67 22.67
C LEU A 12 -4.39 -4.73 23.88
N SER A 13 -4.94 -5.09 25.04
CA SER A 13 -4.76 -4.31 26.27
C SER A 13 -3.30 -4.29 26.71
N THR A 14 -2.60 -5.43 26.68
CA THR A 14 -1.17 -5.48 26.97
C THR A 14 -0.38 -4.57 26.04
N ILE A 15 -0.61 -4.66 24.72
CA ILE A 15 0.08 -3.81 23.74
C ILE A 15 -0.13 -2.31 24.04
N ARG A 16 -1.35 -1.90 24.39
CA ARG A 16 -1.63 -0.49 24.74
C ARG A 16 -0.82 -0.03 25.95
N THR A 17 -0.79 -0.83 27.01
CA THR A 17 -0.02 -0.52 28.22
C THR A 17 1.49 -0.43 27.93
N GLU A 18 2.04 -1.36 27.13
CA GLU A 18 3.46 -1.29 26.75
C GLU A 18 3.77 -0.04 25.92
N LEU A 19 2.88 0.36 25.02
CA LEU A 19 3.06 1.60 24.25
C LEU A 19 3.02 2.86 25.11
N GLU A 20 2.18 2.89 26.15
CA GLU A 20 2.15 3.97 27.14
C GLU A 20 3.47 4.04 27.91
N TYR A 21 3.99 2.90 28.37
CA TYR A 21 5.29 2.82 29.03
C TYR A 21 6.43 3.33 28.11
N LEU A 22 6.45 2.92 26.84
CA LEU A 22 7.46 3.37 25.88
C LEU A 22 7.39 4.87 25.59
N ARG A 23 6.18 5.46 25.56
CA ARG A 23 5.99 6.92 25.46
C ARG A 23 6.56 7.61 26.69
N ASP A 24 6.21 7.15 27.89
CA ASP A 24 6.61 7.78 29.15
C ASP A 24 8.13 7.63 29.39
N SER A 25 8.73 6.57 28.85
CA SER A 25 10.19 6.34 28.83
C SER A 25 10.93 7.20 27.80
N GLY A 26 10.21 7.99 26.97
CA GLY A 26 10.79 8.82 25.92
C GLY A 26 11.29 8.06 24.68
N LEU A 27 11.03 6.75 24.60
CA LEU A 27 11.42 5.91 23.45
C LEU A 27 10.46 6.08 22.27
N LEU A 28 9.21 6.49 22.55
CA LEU A 28 8.24 6.92 21.55
C LEU A 28 7.92 8.40 21.77
N ASN A 29 8.10 9.20 20.72
CA ASN A 29 7.55 10.55 20.75
C ASN A 29 6.02 10.51 20.65
N PRO A 30 5.31 11.60 21.02
CA PRO A 30 3.84 11.61 21.02
C PRO A 30 3.19 11.28 19.66
N ALA A 31 3.80 11.71 18.55
CA ALA A 31 3.28 11.43 17.21
C ALA A 31 3.42 9.95 16.82
N GLN A 32 4.54 9.32 17.18
CA GLN A 32 4.75 7.88 16.99
C GLN A 32 3.76 7.06 17.81
N PHE A 33 3.58 7.41 19.09
CA PHE A 33 2.60 6.77 19.95
C PHE A 33 1.18 6.83 19.35
N GLN A 34 0.74 8.01 18.91
CA GLN A 34 -0.58 8.18 18.29
C GLN A 34 -0.71 7.36 17.01
N SER A 35 0.31 7.36 16.14
CA SER A 35 0.29 6.60 14.89
C SER A 35 0.19 5.08 15.13
N ILE A 36 0.90 4.55 16.12
CA ILE A 36 0.82 3.11 16.43
C ILE A 36 -0.55 2.78 17.04
N MET A 37 -1.05 3.62 17.95
CA MET A 37 -2.35 3.43 18.58
C MET A 37 -3.52 3.43 17.58
N THR A 38 -3.49 4.25 16.53
CA THR A 38 -4.54 4.26 15.49
C THR A 38 -4.52 3.01 14.61
N GLN A 39 -3.37 2.33 14.53
CA GLN A 39 -3.20 1.10 13.74
C GLN A 39 -3.63 -0.16 14.48
N LEU A 40 -3.84 -0.11 15.81
CA LEU A 40 -4.26 -1.28 16.57
C LEU A 40 -5.70 -1.69 16.24
N PRO A 41 -5.99 -3.01 16.16
CA PRO A 41 -7.35 -3.53 16.07
C PRO A 41 -8.27 -3.00 17.18
N GLN A 42 -9.53 -2.81 16.84
CA GLN A 42 -10.57 -2.44 17.80
C GLN A 42 -10.95 -3.62 18.70
N PRO A 43 -11.54 -3.34 19.88
CA PRO A 43 -12.08 -4.37 20.75
C PRO A 43 -12.98 -5.37 20.01
N GLY A 44 -12.88 -6.65 20.35
CA GLY A 44 -13.56 -7.73 19.65
C GLY A 44 -12.80 -8.29 18.45
N GLY A 45 -11.55 -7.85 18.24
CA GLY A 45 -10.69 -8.37 17.17
C GLY A 45 -11.01 -7.80 15.78
N VAL A 46 -11.75 -6.70 15.73
CA VAL A 46 -12.06 -6.01 14.47
C VAL A 46 -10.79 -5.31 13.97
N PRO A 47 -10.33 -5.56 12.73
CA PRO A 47 -9.15 -4.90 12.18
C PRO A 47 -9.23 -3.37 12.24
N SER A 48 -8.09 -2.69 12.33
CA SER A 48 -8.07 -1.23 12.21
C SER A 48 -8.47 -0.81 10.79
N ASN A 49 -9.25 0.27 10.70
CA ASN A 49 -9.57 0.93 9.43
C ASN A 49 -8.47 1.91 8.99
N TYR A 50 -7.42 2.07 9.79
CA TYR A 50 -6.30 2.92 9.43
C TYR A 50 -5.57 2.33 8.22
N ILE A 51 -5.47 3.12 7.16
CA ILE A 51 -4.64 2.83 5.99
C ILE A 51 -3.54 3.88 5.95
N ASP A 52 -2.29 3.45 5.97
CA ASP A 52 -1.15 4.35 5.82
C ASP A 52 -1.26 5.06 4.46
N PRO A 53 -1.12 6.40 4.39
CA PRO A 53 -1.26 7.18 3.17
C PRO A 53 -0.42 6.68 1.98
N ARG A 54 0.70 6.03 2.22
CA ARG A 54 1.54 5.41 1.18
C ARG A 54 0.82 4.26 0.45
N TYR A 55 -0.13 3.63 1.12
CA TYR A 55 -0.93 2.50 0.64
C TYR A 55 -2.41 2.86 0.48
N ALA A 56 -2.88 3.97 1.05
CA ALA A 56 -4.20 4.54 0.82
C ALA A 56 -4.23 5.20 -0.56
N GLN A 57 -4.24 4.37 -1.61
CA GLN A 57 -4.29 4.83 -3.00
C GLN A 57 -3.14 5.80 -3.33
N GLY A 58 -1.91 5.29 -3.27
CA GLY A 58 -0.74 6.04 -3.75
C GLY A 58 -0.86 6.46 -5.22
N PRO A 59 0.04 7.32 -5.72
CA PRO A 59 0.00 7.83 -7.11
C PRO A 59 0.08 6.75 -8.22
N ASN A 60 0.31 5.49 -7.86
CA ASN A 60 0.30 4.33 -8.76
C ASN A 60 -0.92 3.42 -8.56
N TYR A 61 -1.97 3.88 -7.88
CA TYR A 61 -3.19 3.10 -7.75
C TYR A 61 -3.87 3.00 -9.12
N VAL A 62 -3.71 1.84 -9.76
CA VAL A 62 -4.38 1.55 -11.02
C VAL A 62 -5.86 1.40 -10.74
N ASN A 63 -6.65 2.39 -11.16
CA ASN A 63 -8.10 2.27 -11.15
C ASN A 63 -8.50 1.21 -12.19
N MET A 64 -8.72 -0.03 -11.74
CA MET A 64 -8.93 -1.19 -12.60
C MET A 64 -10.13 -1.01 -13.57
N PRO A 65 -11.27 -0.43 -13.16
CA PRO A 65 -12.34 -0.07 -14.09
C PRO A 65 -11.91 0.89 -15.20
N GLN A 66 -11.15 1.93 -14.87
CA GLN A 66 -10.68 2.89 -15.87
C GLN A 66 -9.63 2.27 -16.81
N LEU A 67 -8.72 1.44 -16.29
CA LEU A 67 -7.76 0.70 -17.10
C LEU A 67 -8.48 -0.27 -18.06
N ALA A 68 -9.51 -0.96 -17.58
CA ALA A 68 -10.29 -1.89 -18.40
C ALA A 68 -11.01 -1.16 -19.54
N GLN A 69 -11.55 0.05 -19.31
CA GLN A 69 -12.16 0.87 -20.35
C GLN A 69 -11.12 1.35 -21.36
N ALA A 70 -9.98 1.86 -20.88
CA ALA A 70 -8.88 2.32 -21.71
C ALA A 70 -8.29 1.18 -22.58
N ALA A 71 -8.30 -0.06 -22.09
CA ALA A 71 -7.86 -1.23 -22.86
C ALA A 71 -8.82 -1.64 -23.99
N GLN A 72 -10.07 -1.14 -24.01
CA GLN A 72 -11.02 -1.40 -25.11
C GLN A 72 -10.89 -0.37 -26.24
N ASP A 73 -10.27 0.78 -26.01
CA ASP A 73 -10.10 1.84 -27.02
C ASP A 73 -8.92 1.51 -27.96
N PRO A 74 -9.14 1.27 -29.26
CA PRO A 74 -8.07 0.94 -30.22
C PRO A 74 -6.96 1.99 -30.31
N GLY A 75 -7.25 3.25 -29.98
CA GLY A 75 -6.29 4.37 -30.00
C GLY A 75 -5.48 4.53 -28.72
N HIS A 76 -5.73 3.72 -27.68
CA HIS A 76 -5.10 3.88 -26.37
C HIS A 76 -3.91 2.92 -26.20
N PRO A 77 -2.77 3.37 -25.63
CA PRO A 77 -1.57 2.52 -25.46
C PRO A 77 -1.76 1.31 -24.53
N ALA A 78 -2.85 1.30 -23.75
CA ALA A 78 -3.22 0.15 -22.92
C ALA A 78 -4.01 -0.93 -23.70
N ASN A 79 -4.42 -0.67 -24.93
CA ASN A 79 -5.11 -1.65 -25.76
C ASN A 79 -4.09 -2.68 -26.31
N PRO A 80 -4.35 -3.99 -26.17
CA PRO A 80 -3.45 -5.03 -26.67
C PRO A 80 -3.15 -4.96 -28.17
N GLN A 81 -4.03 -4.33 -28.94
CA GLN A 81 -3.95 -4.18 -30.39
C GLN A 81 -3.30 -2.84 -30.80
N HIS A 82 -2.97 -1.98 -29.83
CA HIS A 82 -2.32 -0.71 -30.11
C HIS A 82 -0.92 -0.95 -30.73
N PRO A 83 -0.57 -0.28 -31.84
CA PRO A 83 0.74 -0.43 -32.46
C PRO A 83 1.86 -0.13 -31.47
N GLN A 84 2.72 -1.10 -31.19
CA GLN A 84 3.93 -0.87 -30.41
C GLN A 84 4.99 -0.26 -31.33
N VAL A 85 5.44 0.96 -31.02
CA VAL A 85 6.57 1.58 -31.73
C VAL A 85 7.83 0.84 -31.30
N ARG A 86 8.28 -0.13 -32.10
CA ARG A 86 9.56 -0.81 -31.91
C ARG A 86 10.65 0.00 -32.60
N ASP A 87 11.04 1.12 -31.99
CA ASP A 87 12.23 1.86 -32.40
C ASP A 87 13.48 1.15 -31.87
N VAL A 88 13.97 0.19 -32.67
CA VAL A 88 15.38 -0.20 -32.62
C VAL A 88 16.11 0.62 -33.69
N PRO A 89 17.14 1.41 -33.36
CA PRO A 89 17.98 2.01 -34.38
C PRO A 89 18.62 0.85 -35.16
N ARG A 90 18.34 0.75 -36.46
CA ARG A 90 19.17 -0.07 -37.34
C ARG A 90 20.46 0.72 -37.53
N GLU A 91 21.49 0.37 -36.77
CA GLU A 91 22.87 0.72 -37.12
C GLU A 91 23.16 0.15 -38.51
N SER A 92 23.06 1.02 -39.51
CA SER A 92 23.52 0.75 -40.86
C SER A 92 24.30 1.96 -41.34
N GLU A 93 25.47 2.17 -40.74
CA GLU A 93 26.55 2.93 -41.37
C GLU A 93 27.82 2.05 -41.34
N PRO A 94 28.45 1.76 -42.49
CA PRO A 94 29.72 1.06 -42.50
C PRO A 94 30.84 2.00 -42.03
N PHE A 95 31.73 1.48 -41.16
CA PHE A 95 32.94 2.17 -40.71
C PHE A 95 33.88 2.45 -41.89
N PRO A 96 34.37 3.69 -42.10
CA PRO A 96 35.47 3.93 -43.02
C PRO A 96 36.82 3.53 -42.39
N GLU A 97 37.69 2.92 -43.21
CA GLU A 97 39.11 2.65 -42.88
C GLU A 97 39.94 3.95 -42.76
#